data_AF-A0A955BHL0-F1
#
_entry.id   AF-A0A955BHL0-F1
#
_cell.length_a   1.000
_cell.length_b   1.000
_cell.length_c   1.000
_cell.angle_alpha   90.00
_cell.angle_beta   90.00
_cell.angle_gamma   90.00
#
_symmetry.space_group_name_H-M   'P 1'
#
loop_
_entity.id
_entity.type
_entity.pdbx_description
1 polymer ?
#
loop_
_entity_poly.entity_id
_entity_poly.type
_entity_poly.pdbx_seq_one_letter_code
_entity_poly.pdbx_strand_id
1 'polypeptide(L)' 'MTKRHEADMECSLCTQRKHGIEFAPGETIREPVMDEIRRQHPDWTANRPICYACLNRFRADHVRRLLAEARFLFSEL' A
#
# COMPACT_ATOMS: atom_id res chain seq x y z
N MET A 1 -21.66 22.11 10.84
CA MET A 1 -20.41 21.49 10.37
C MET A 1 -20.47 21.40 8.85
N THR A 2 -19.65 22.18 8.15
CA THR A 2 -19.63 22.25 6.68
C THR A 2 -19.05 20.96 6.11
N LYS A 3 -19.86 20.22 5.34
CA LYS A 3 -19.42 19.09 4.52
C LYS A 3 -18.39 19.62 3.51
N ARG A 4 -17.10 19.41 3.78
CA ARG A 4 -16.08 19.58 2.74
C ARG A 4 -16.40 18.54 1.67
N HIS A 5 -16.69 19.00 0.47
CA HIS A 5 -16.70 18.14 -0.71
C HIS A 5 -15.29 17.61 -0.89
N GLU A 6 -15.01 16.43 -0.34
CA GLU A 6 -13.81 15.69 -0.68
C GLU A 6 -13.94 15.29 -2.16
N ALA A 7 -13.15 15.96 -3.00
CA ALA A 7 -13.11 15.63 -4.40
C ALA A 7 -12.60 14.19 -4.59
N ASP A 8 -13.18 13.48 -5.55
CA ASP A 8 -12.67 12.18 -5.96
C ASP A 8 -11.21 12.28 -6.41
N MET A 9 -10.35 11.49 -5.81
CA MET A 9 -8.93 11.39 -6.12
C MET A 9 -8.63 10.06 -6.80
N GLU A 10 -7.53 9.99 -7.55
CA GLU A 10 -7.10 8.78 -8.23
C GLU A 10 -5.96 8.08 -7.45
N CYS A 11 -6.05 6.76 -7.31
CA CYS A 11 -5.00 5.95 -6.71
C CYS A 11 -3.81 5.79 -7.65
N SER A 12 -2.63 6.17 -7.16
CA SER A 12 -1.37 6.06 -7.91
C SER A 12 -0.93 4.62 -8.24
N LEU A 13 -1.62 3.60 -7.71
CA LEU A 13 -1.32 2.18 -7.96
C LEU A 13 -2.38 1.46 -8.79
N CYS A 14 -3.67 1.66 -8.50
CA CYS A 14 -4.76 0.98 -9.22
C CYS A 14 -5.54 1.89 -10.19
N THR A 15 -5.16 3.16 -10.28
CA THR A 15 -5.75 4.19 -11.17
C THR A 15 -7.27 4.37 -11.05
N GLN A 16 -7.88 3.80 -10.01
CA GLN A 16 -9.30 3.96 -9.72
C GLN A 16 -9.54 5.27 -8.96
N ARG A 17 -10.58 6.00 -9.39
CA ARG A 17 -11.10 7.18 -8.69
C ARG A 17 -11.92 6.76 -7.46
N LYS A 18 -11.68 7.40 -6.32
CA LYS A 18 -12.30 7.11 -5.02
C LYS A 18 -12.46 8.38 -4.19
N HIS A 19 -13.25 8.30 -3.13
CA HIS A 19 -13.44 9.43 -2.23
C HIS A 19 -12.15 9.72 -1.46
N GLY A 20 -11.90 10.99 -1.12
CA GLY A 20 -10.65 11.40 -0.47
C GLY A 20 -10.34 10.65 0.84
N ILE A 21 -11.36 10.38 1.66
CA ILE A 21 -11.27 9.54 2.87
C ILE A 21 -10.73 8.13 2.64
N GLU A 22 -10.73 7.62 1.40
CA GLU A 22 -10.28 6.25 1.10
C GLU A 22 -8.77 6.16 0.86
N PHE A 23 -8.02 7.25 1.07
CA PHE A 23 -6.60 7.33 0.79
C PHE A 23 -5.73 7.45 2.03
N ALA A 24 -4.58 6.80 1.97
CA ALA A 24 -3.46 7.04 2.85
C ALA A 24 -2.44 7.94 2.13
N PRO A 25 -1.91 8.99 2.80
CA PRO A 25 -0.73 9.69 2.31
C PRO A 25 0.45 8.71 2.25
N GLY A 26 1.21 8.72 1.14
CA GLY A 26 2.29 7.74 0.94
C GLY A 26 3.39 7.82 2.01
N GLU A 27 3.65 9.02 2.56
CA GLU A 27 4.60 9.27 3.66
C GLU A 27 4.22 8.58 4.98
N THR A 28 2.95 8.18 5.15
CA THR A 28 2.49 7.46 6.35
C THR A 28 2.66 5.94 6.26
N ILE A 29 3.08 5.44 5.09
CA ILE A 29 3.27 4.02 4.85
C ILE A 29 4.61 3.59 5.43
N ARG A 30 4.63 2.49 6.19
CA ARG A 30 5.86 1.97 6.79
C ARG A 30 6.79 1.40 5.72
N GLU A 31 8.10 1.63 5.86
CA GLU A 31 9.14 1.23 4.90
C GLU A 31 9.00 -0.22 4.39
N PRO A 32 8.76 -1.25 5.24
CA PRO A 32 8.68 -2.64 4.75
C PRO A 32 7.50 -2.89 3.79
N VAL A 33 6.44 -2.10 3.89
CA VAL A 33 5.31 -2.10 2.96
C VAL A 33 5.63 -1.27 1.72
N MET A 34 6.36 -0.15 1.87
CA MET A 34 6.87 0.62 0.74
C MET A 34 7.77 -0.23 -0.15
N ASP A 35 8.62 -1.07 0.43
CA ASP A 35 9.45 -2.00 -0.32
C ASP A 35 8.62 -3.03 -1.11
N GLU A 36 7.52 -3.50 -0.54
CA GLU A 36 6.58 -4.38 -1.26
C GLU A 36 5.87 -3.65 -2.41
N ILE A 37 5.51 -2.39 -2.21
CA ILE A 37 4.94 -1.56 -3.27
C ILE A 37 5.98 -1.36 -4.39
N ARG A 38 7.22 -0.96 -4.05
CA ARG A 38 8.29 -0.71 -5.03
C ARG A 38 8.71 -1.98 -5.79
N ARG A 39 8.62 -3.16 -5.17
CA ARG A 39 8.83 -4.44 -5.88
C ARG A 39 7.89 -4.62 -7.08
N GLN A 40 6.64 -4.18 -6.97
CA GLN A 40 5.63 -4.32 -8.03
C GLN A 40 5.43 -3.03 -8.84
N HIS A 41 5.76 -1.88 -8.26
CA HIS A 41 5.63 -0.54 -8.86
C HIS A 41 6.91 0.27 -8.60
N PRO A 42 8.00 0.03 -9.36
CA PRO A 42 9.31 0.64 -9.09
C PRO A 42 9.32 2.17 -9.12
N ASP A 43 8.45 2.78 -9.93
CA ASP A 43 8.35 4.24 -10.09
C ASP A 43 7.46 4.90 -9.01
N TRP A 44 6.90 4.12 -8.10
CA TRP A 44 6.07 4.66 -7.02
C TRP A 44 6.96 5.32 -5.94
N THR A 45 6.51 6.49 -5.47
CA THR A 45 7.21 7.29 -4.46
C THR A 45 6.23 7.75 -3.37
N ALA A 46 6.76 8.04 -2.17
CA ALA A 46 5.96 8.35 -0.98
C ALA A 46 5.10 9.63 -1.10
N ASN A 47 5.41 10.50 -2.05
CA ASN A 47 4.62 11.71 -2.31
C ASN A 47 3.30 11.42 -3.05
N ARG A 48 3.09 10.17 -3.52
CA ARG A 48 1.86 9.77 -4.22
C ARG A 48 0.93 9.00 -3.28
N PRO A 49 -0.31 9.47 -3.07
CA PRO A 49 -1.26 8.78 -2.21
C PRO A 49 -1.72 7.47 -2.85
N ILE A 50 -2.13 6.52 -2.00
CA ILE A 50 -2.70 5.24 -2.42
C ILE A 50 -3.98 4.97 -1.66
N CYS A 51 -4.92 4.27 -2.28
CA CYS A 51 -6.15 3.90 -1.58
C CYS A 51 -5.89 2.80 -0.53
N TYR A 52 -6.68 2.78 0.55
CA TYR A 52 -6.57 1.79 1.61
C TYR A 52 -6.73 0.35 1.09
N ALA A 53 -7.53 0.13 0.05
CA ALA A 53 -7.66 -1.17 -0.59
C ALA A 53 -6.33 -1.69 -1.15
N CYS A 54 -5.57 -0.84 -1.86
CA CYS A 54 -4.24 -1.19 -2.35
C CYS A 54 -3.27 -1.36 -1.17
N LEU A 55 -3.26 -0.43 -0.23
CA LEU A 55 -2.39 -0.50 0.95
C LEU A 55 -2.59 -1.80 1.73
N ASN A 56 -3.83 -2.23 1.94
CA ASN A 56 -4.13 -3.46 2.66
C ASN A 56 -3.69 -4.72 1.89
N ARG A 57 -3.76 -4.71 0.55
CA ARG A 57 -3.18 -5.79 -0.27
C ARG A 57 -1.69 -5.91 -0.03
N PHE A 58 -0.94 -4.82 -0.16
CA PHE A 58 0.52 -4.82 0.04
C PHE A 58 0.93 -5.18 1.47
N ARG A 59 0.16 -4.77 2.48
CA ARG A 59 0.36 -5.21 3.87
C ARG A 59 0.21 -6.73 4.00
N ALA A 60 -0.83 -7.31 3.39
CA ALA A 60 -1.05 -8.74 3.41
C ALA A 60 0.07 -9.50 2.66
N ASP A 61 0.52 -8.98 1.52
CA ASP A 61 1.60 -9.58 0.74
C ASP A 61 2.94 -9.55 1.50
N HIS A 62 3.25 -8.45 2.18
CA HIS A 62 4.40 -8.35 3.06
C HIS A 62 4.39 -9.43 4.15
N VAL A 63 3.25 -9.61 4.83
CA VAL A 63 3.10 -10.66 5.86
C VAL A 63 3.23 -12.06 5.26
N ARG A 64 2.61 -12.32 4.11
CA ARG A 64 2.73 -13.62 3.41
C ARG A 64 4.17 -13.94 3.04
N ARG A 65 4.93 -12.95 2.57
CA ARG A 65 6.35 -13.11 2.23
C ARG A 65 7.17 -13.46 3.48
N LEU A 66 6.98 -12.75 4.58
CA LEU A 66 7.67 -13.05 5.85
C LEU A 66 7.36 -14.47 6.34
N LEU A 67 6.10 -14.92 6.25
CA LEU A 67 5.70 -16.28 6.61
C LEU A 67 6.31 -17.33 5.69
N ALA A 68 6.39 -17.05 4.38
CA ALA A 68 7.04 -17.94 3.43
C ALA A 68 8.54 -18.08 3.72
N GLU A 69 9.25 -16.96 3.91
CA GLU A 69 10.67 -16.93 4.27
C GLU A 69 10.94 -17.69 5.57
N ALA A 70 10.13 -17.45 6.62
CA ALA A 70 10.23 -18.20 7.87
C ALA A 70 10.03 -19.72 7.64
N ARG A 71 9.02 -20.12 6.85
CA ARG A 71 8.78 -21.54 6.55
C ARG A 71 9.97 -22.20 5.84
N PHE A 72 10.63 -21.50 4.93
CA PHE A 72 11.83 -22.02 4.26
C PHE A 72 12.97 -22.23 5.26
N LEU A 73 13.21 -21.27 6.15
CA LEU A 73 14.24 -21.37 7.19
C LEU A 73 14.04 -22.56 8.15
N PHE A 74 12.78 -22.92 8.45
CA PHE A 74 12.48 -24.08 9.28
C PHE A 74 12.47 -25.42 8.53
N SER A 75 12.41 -25.41 7.19
CA SER A 75 12.43 -26.63 6.38
C SER A 75 13.84 -27.13 6.06
N GLU A 76 14.86 -26.29 6.25
CA GLU A 76 16.28 -26.60 5.99
C GLU A 76 17.05 -26.98 7.27
N LEU A 77 16.35 -27.15 8.40
CA LEU A 77 16.87 -27.61 9.70
C LEU A 77 16.39 -29.03 10.00
#